data_AF-A0A453NFP6-F1
#
_entry.id   AF-A0A453NFP6-F1
#
_cell.length_a   1.000
_cell.length_b   1.000
_cell.length_c   1.000
_cell.angle_alpha   90.00
_cell.angle_beta   90.00
_cell.angle_gamma   90.00
#
_symmetry.space_group_name_H-M   'P 1'
#
loop_
_entity.id
_entity.type
_entity.pdbx_description
1 polymer ?
#
loop_
_entity_poly.entity_id
_entity_poly.type
_entity_poly.pdbx_seq_one_letter_code
_entity_poly.pdbx_strand_id
1 'polypeptide(L)'
;SLPTKQWKFLSVTHTVGRAFSGGSQLRCYVDGDLVSTEKCRYAKVNEVMTRCSLGTELMPIGEEPTSLGFEGTFAFTGQMGPVYAFSDALSAEQIRGIYNLGPSYMYSFLGDQNLLMNNDSLYKGILDARDGISSKMIFGLNAQASNNRTLFNVSSVLDSLDKSKLEATIMGGTKLCSRRLLQDIIYCVGGVSVLFPLLIHFDDAITHSGESPTGDQLAGQVIESLLHLFWMEM
;
A
#
# COMPACT_ATOMS: atom_id res chain seq x y z
N SER A 1 0.30 -23.85 -2.61
CA SER A 1 1.20 -22.78 -3.09
C SER A 1 0.35 -21.61 -3.56
N LEU A 2 0.77 -20.37 -3.31
CA LEU A 2 0.07 -19.20 -3.83
C LEU A 2 0.31 -19.08 -5.35
N PRO A 3 -0.69 -18.67 -6.16
CA PRO A 3 -0.49 -18.41 -7.58
C PRO A 3 0.57 -17.32 -7.80
N THR A 4 1.49 -17.54 -8.76
CA THR A 4 2.51 -16.55 -9.09
C THR A 4 1.90 -15.35 -9.81
N LYS A 5 2.43 -14.14 -9.54
CA LYS A 5 2.04 -12.87 -10.21
C LYS A 5 0.60 -12.42 -9.98
N GLN A 6 -0.01 -12.81 -8.88
CA GLN A 6 -1.31 -12.30 -8.46
C GLN A 6 -1.20 -11.49 -7.17
N TRP A 7 -1.95 -10.40 -7.08
CA TRP A 7 -2.11 -9.67 -5.83
C TRP A 7 -2.82 -10.56 -4.80
N LYS A 8 -2.31 -10.53 -3.57
CA LYS A 8 -2.89 -11.21 -2.43
C LYS A 8 -3.07 -10.22 -1.31
N PHE A 9 -4.25 -10.25 -0.69
CA PHE A 9 -4.48 -9.53 0.55
C PHE A 9 -4.09 -10.45 1.71
N LEU A 10 -3.19 -9.99 2.56
CA LEU A 10 -2.72 -10.74 3.72
C LEU A 10 -3.02 -9.93 4.98
N SER A 11 -3.61 -10.60 5.97
CA SER A 11 -3.82 -10.00 7.30
C SER A 11 -3.47 -11.01 8.38
N VAL A 12 -2.81 -10.53 9.43
CA VAL A 12 -2.49 -11.32 10.62
C VAL A 12 -3.02 -10.58 11.83
N THR A 13 -3.83 -11.26 12.64
CA THR A 13 -4.29 -10.73 13.92
C THR A 13 -3.66 -11.49 15.07
N HIS A 14 -3.30 -10.77 16.12
CA HIS A 14 -2.83 -11.35 17.36
C HIS A 14 -3.71 -10.86 18.52
N THR A 15 -4.21 -11.80 19.32
CA THR A 15 -4.93 -11.49 20.55
C THR A 15 -4.17 -12.07 21.72
N VAL A 16 -3.81 -11.20 22.68
CA VAL A 16 -3.11 -11.62 23.90
C VAL A 16 -4.10 -12.36 24.81
N GLY A 17 -3.80 -13.63 25.08
CA GLY A 17 -4.57 -14.45 26.03
C GLY A 17 -3.86 -14.51 27.39
N ARG A 18 -4.62 -14.72 28.47
CA ARG A 18 -4.03 -14.94 29.80
C ARG A 18 -3.45 -16.35 29.90
N ALA A 19 -2.46 -16.52 30.77
CA ALA A 19 -1.74 -17.79 30.95
C ALA A 19 -2.68 -18.99 31.26
N PHE A 20 -3.81 -18.74 31.93
CA PHE A 20 -4.80 -19.76 32.29
C PHE A 20 -5.91 -19.96 31.24
N SER A 21 -5.98 -19.14 30.19
CA SER A 21 -7.05 -19.17 29.18
C SER A 21 -6.59 -19.71 27.82
N GLY A 22 -5.48 -20.45 27.77
CA GLY A 22 -5.04 -21.14 26.54
C GLY A 22 -4.01 -20.41 25.67
N GLY A 23 -3.37 -19.35 26.19
CA GLY A 23 -2.30 -18.61 25.50
C GLY A 23 -2.81 -17.58 24.50
N SER A 24 -1.88 -16.88 23.85
CA SER A 24 -2.21 -15.91 22.80
C SER A 24 -2.67 -16.61 21.54
N GLN A 25 -3.52 -15.95 20.75
CA GLN A 25 -4.05 -16.50 19.51
C GLN A 25 -3.58 -15.70 18.32
N LEU A 26 -2.99 -16.38 17.35
CA LEU A 26 -2.65 -15.84 16.04
C LEU A 26 -3.70 -16.32 15.03
N ARG A 27 -4.18 -15.43 14.17
CA ARG A 27 -5.02 -15.80 13.02
C ARG A 27 -4.46 -15.19 11.75
N CYS A 28 -4.42 -15.98 10.69
CA CYS A 28 -3.97 -15.56 9.39
C CYS A 28 -5.14 -15.57 8.41
N TYR A 29 -5.26 -14.50 7.63
CA TYR A 29 -6.28 -14.32 6.63
C TYR A 29 -5.63 -14.09 5.27
N VAL A 30 -6.22 -14.69 4.22
CA VAL A 30 -5.82 -14.50 2.82
C VAL A 30 -7.07 -14.14 2.04
N ASP A 31 -7.00 -13.06 1.26
CA ASP A 31 -8.10 -12.59 0.41
C ASP A 31 -9.43 -12.41 1.18
N GLY A 32 -9.33 -11.96 2.43
CA GLY A 32 -10.48 -11.69 3.32
C GLY A 32 -10.97 -12.90 4.13
N ASP A 33 -10.43 -14.10 3.89
CA ASP A 33 -10.88 -15.34 4.53
C ASP A 33 -9.87 -15.88 5.54
N LEU A 34 -10.37 -16.43 6.65
CA LEU A 34 -9.54 -17.06 7.68
C LEU A 34 -8.95 -18.37 7.13
N VAL A 35 -7.62 -18.46 7.07
CA VAL A 35 -6.92 -19.66 6.57
C VAL A 35 -6.24 -20.47 7.67
N SER A 36 -5.88 -19.84 8.78
CA SER A 36 -5.20 -20.53 9.89
C SER A 36 -5.48 -19.84 11.23
N THR A 37 -5.55 -20.64 12.29
CA THR A 37 -5.64 -20.20 13.68
C THR A 37 -4.68 -21.03 14.51
N GLU A 38 -3.73 -20.36 15.15
CA GLU A 38 -2.73 -21.02 15.98
C GLU A 38 -2.72 -20.45 17.39
N LYS A 39 -2.47 -21.31 18.37
CA LYS A 39 -2.24 -20.89 19.75
C LYS A 39 -0.74 -20.76 19.97
N CYS A 40 -0.31 -19.55 20.29
CA CYS A 40 1.09 -19.21 20.44
C CYS A 40 1.41 -18.84 21.89
N ARG A 41 2.55 -19.31 22.36
CA ARG A 41 3.14 -18.89 23.63
C ARG A 41 4.34 -18.02 23.32
N TYR A 42 4.31 -16.79 23.77
CA TYR A 42 5.38 -15.83 23.57
C TYR A 42 6.20 -15.71 24.85
N ALA A 43 7.51 -15.50 24.69
CA ALA A 43 8.33 -15.04 25.79
C ALA A 43 7.81 -13.69 26.29
N LYS A 44 7.96 -13.40 27.60
CA LYS A 44 7.70 -12.05 28.10
C LYS A 44 8.78 -11.12 27.55
N VAL A 45 8.37 -10.22 26.67
CA VAL A 45 9.21 -9.13 26.18
C VAL A 45 8.80 -7.87 26.93
N ASN A 46 9.71 -7.31 27.74
CA ASN A 46 9.48 -6.06 28.47
C ASN A 46 10.10 -4.85 27.75
N GLU A 47 10.89 -5.09 26.72
CA GLU A 47 11.50 -4.05 25.92
C GLU A 47 10.48 -3.48 24.93
N VAL A 48 10.45 -2.15 24.82
CA VAL A 48 9.63 -1.46 23.84
C VAL A 48 10.28 -1.61 22.48
N MET A 49 9.54 -2.16 21.52
CA MET A 49 9.99 -2.26 20.15
C MET A 49 9.91 -0.87 19.50
N THR A 50 11.06 -0.28 19.17
CA THR A 50 11.15 1.08 18.63
C THR A 50 11.26 1.12 17.11
N ARG A 51 11.49 -0.04 16.46
CA ARG A 51 11.71 -0.17 15.02
C ARG A 51 11.12 -1.47 14.50
N CYS A 52 10.64 -1.44 13.25
CA CYS A 52 10.26 -2.62 12.49
C CYS A 52 10.77 -2.48 11.05
N SER A 53 11.03 -3.60 10.39
CA SER A 53 11.36 -3.67 8.97
C SER A 53 10.24 -4.40 8.23
N LEU A 54 10.00 -3.99 6.99
CA LEU A 54 9.04 -4.63 6.09
C LEU A 54 9.80 -5.20 4.89
N GLY A 55 9.55 -6.46 4.56
CA GLY A 55 10.17 -7.11 3.41
C GLY A 55 11.65 -7.47 3.59
N THR A 56 12.20 -7.43 4.81
CA THR A 56 13.55 -7.94 5.11
C THR A 56 13.72 -8.21 6.61
N GLU A 57 14.56 -9.18 6.95
CA GLU A 57 14.92 -9.56 8.32
C GLU A 57 16.05 -8.68 8.91
N LEU A 58 16.86 -8.04 8.06
CA LEU A 58 18.09 -7.36 8.48
C LEU A 58 17.97 -5.83 8.51
N MET A 59 18.42 -5.26 9.64
CA MET A 59 18.74 -3.84 9.78
C MET A 59 20.16 -3.59 9.27
N PRO A 60 20.42 -2.55 8.45
CA PRO A 60 21.78 -2.14 8.09
C PRO A 60 22.60 -1.85 9.35
N ILE A 61 23.78 -2.47 9.46
CA ILE A 61 24.83 -1.98 10.35
C ILE A 61 25.59 -0.91 9.56
N GLY A 62 25.24 0.36 9.76
CA GLY A 62 25.92 1.51 9.15
C GLY A 62 24.97 2.51 8.48
N GLU A 63 25.32 3.80 8.54
CA GLU A 63 24.56 4.92 7.96
C GLU A 63 24.77 5.08 6.44
N GLU A 64 25.67 4.27 5.84
CA GLU A 64 26.07 4.44 4.44
C GLU A 64 25.30 3.51 3.49
N PRO A 65 24.60 4.05 2.47
CA PRO A 65 23.71 3.31 1.58
C PRO A 65 24.42 2.45 0.51
N THR A 66 25.76 2.31 0.55
CA THR A 66 26.55 1.81 -0.59
C THR A 66 27.30 0.50 -0.34
N SER A 67 27.22 -0.08 0.85
CA SER A 67 28.03 -1.27 1.18
C SER A 67 27.24 -2.35 1.93
N LEU A 68 26.07 -2.73 1.43
CA LEU A 68 25.42 -3.96 1.89
C LEU A 68 25.74 -5.07 0.89
N GLY A 69 26.68 -5.93 1.27
CA GLY A 69 26.72 -7.28 0.75
C GLY A 69 25.36 -7.93 1.05
N PHE A 70 24.50 -8.01 0.04
CA PHE A 70 23.23 -8.74 0.06
C PHE A 70 23.42 -10.27 0.17
N GLU A 71 24.64 -10.75 0.41
CA GLU A 71 24.93 -12.15 0.69
C GLU A 71 24.41 -12.52 2.08
N GLY A 72 23.14 -12.89 2.16
CA GLY A 72 22.52 -13.44 3.37
C GLY A 72 21.23 -12.76 3.83
N THR A 73 20.73 -11.74 3.12
CA THR A 73 19.44 -11.11 3.45
C THR A 73 18.29 -11.86 2.76
N PHE A 74 17.31 -12.35 3.53
CA PHE A 74 16.06 -12.90 2.99
C PHE A 74 15.10 -11.76 2.60
N ALA A 75 15.53 -10.91 1.67
CA ALA A 75 14.73 -9.78 1.20
C ALA A 75 13.54 -10.25 0.35
N PHE A 76 12.38 -9.66 0.59
CA PHE A 76 11.18 -9.88 -0.19
C PHE A 76 11.40 -9.43 -1.64
N THR A 77 11.24 -10.37 -2.57
CA THR A 77 11.34 -10.09 -4.01
C THR A 77 9.94 -10.11 -4.61
N GLY A 78 9.33 -8.92 -4.76
CA GLY A 78 7.99 -8.78 -5.29
C GLY A 78 7.47 -7.35 -5.21
N GLN A 79 6.16 -7.20 -5.40
CA GLN A 79 5.45 -5.94 -5.20
C GLN A 79 4.62 -6.01 -3.92
N MET A 80 4.58 -4.90 -3.19
CA MET A 80 3.78 -4.75 -1.99
C MET A 80 2.87 -3.54 -2.14
N GLY A 81 1.63 -3.69 -1.67
CA GLY A 81 0.64 -2.62 -1.65
C GLY A 81 0.74 -1.81 -0.35
N PRO A 82 -0.30 -1.04 -0.03
CA PRO A 82 -0.41 -0.37 1.26
C PRO A 82 -0.28 -1.34 2.43
N VAL A 83 0.43 -0.93 3.47
CA VAL A 83 0.63 -1.71 4.71
C VAL A 83 0.05 -0.94 5.88
N TYR A 84 -0.77 -1.62 6.66
CA TYR A 84 -1.46 -1.05 7.80
C TYR A 84 -1.16 -1.84 9.07
N ALA A 85 -0.99 -1.14 10.19
CA ALA A 85 -0.91 -1.74 11.52
C ALA A 85 -1.96 -1.09 12.43
N PHE A 86 -2.62 -1.93 13.23
CA PHE A 86 -3.68 -1.52 14.14
C PHE A 86 -3.32 -1.92 15.58
N SER A 87 -3.79 -1.13 16.55
CA SER A 87 -3.58 -1.39 17.98
C SER A 87 -4.43 -2.54 18.52
N ASP A 88 -5.47 -2.92 17.79
CA ASP A 88 -6.39 -4.00 18.16
C ASP A 88 -6.40 -5.10 17.10
N ALA A 89 -6.74 -6.32 17.55
CA ALA A 89 -7.12 -7.40 16.64
C ALA A 89 -8.45 -7.07 15.95
N LEU A 90 -8.40 -6.87 14.63
CA LEU A 90 -9.58 -6.64 13.82
C LEU A 90 -10.47 -7.90 13.74
N SER A 91 -11.78 -7.69 13.66
CA SER A 91 -12.73 -8.79 13.46
C SER A 91 -12.63 -9.36 12.04
N ALA A 92 -13.12 -10.59 11.83
CA ALA A 92 -13.17 -11.19 10.49
C ALA A 92 -13.99 -10.33 9.50
N GLU A 93 -15.06 -9.69 9.98
CA GLU A 93 -15.89 -8.78 9.18
C GLU A 93 -15.11 -7.51 8.78
N GLN A 94 -14.35 -6.93 9.69
CA GLN A 94 -13.50 -5.77 9.39
C GLN A 94 -12.40 -6.13 8.38
N ILE A 95 -11.75 -7.28 8.53
CA ILE A 95 -10.73 -7.76 7.59
C ILE A 95 -11.32 -8.00 6.21
N ARG A 96 -12.50 -8.64 6.15
CA ARG A 96 -13.21 -8.86 4.89
C ARG A 96 -13.63 -7.54 4.24
N GLY A 97 -14.09 -6.56 5.00
CA GLY A 97 -14.45 -5.28 4.43
C GLY A 97 -13.22 -4.48 3.95
N ILE A 98 -12.04 -4.60 4.59
CA ILE A 98 -10.78 -4.05 4.04
C ILE A 98 -10.45 -4.72 2.71
N TYR A 99 -10.55 -6.04 2.64
CA TYR A 99 -10.35 -6.76 1.38
C TYR A 99 -11.32 -6.27 0.28
N ASN A 100 -12.58 -6.03 0.61
CA ASN A 100 -13.60 -5.55 -0.32
C ASN A 100 -13.37 -4.12 -0.81
N LEU A 101 -12.65 -3.26 -0.05
CA LEU A 101 -12.21 -1.95 -0.56
C LEU A 101 -11.24 -2.09 -1.75
N GLY A 102 -10.63 -3.27 -1.91
CA GLY A 102 -9.81 -3.64 -3.04
C GLY A 102 -8.34 -3.21 -2.91
N PRO A 103 -7.48 -3.76 -3.77
CA PRO A 103 -6.02 -3.58 -3.68
C PRO A 103 -5.53 -2.15 -3.98
N SER A 104 -6.42 -1.27 -4.45
CA SER A 104 -6.10 0.14 -4.73
C SER A 104 -6.46 1.07 -3.55
N TYR A 105 -7.05 0.55 -2.48
CA TYR A 105 -7.38 1.36 -1.31
C TYR A 105 -6.11 1.73 -0.53
N MET A 106 -5.83 3.02 -0.41
CA MET A 106 -4.61 3.55 0.24
C MET A 106 -4.88 4.69 1.22
N TYR A 107 -6.14 4.86 1.61
CA TYR A 107 -6.59 5.91 2.51
C TYR A 107 -6.60 5.43 3.97
N SER A 108 -7.06 6.31 4.86
CA SER A 108 -6.95 6.16 6.31
C SER A 108 -8.21 5.58 6.98
N PHE A 109 -9.11 4.95 6.22
CA PHE A 109 -10.39 4.42 6.72
C PHE A 109 -11.29 5.47 7.38
N LEU A 110 -11.11 6.74 6.99
CA LEU A 110 -12.04 7.80 7.33
C LEU A 110 -13.24 7.70 6.39
N GLY A 111 -14.45 7.69 6.96
CA GLY A 111 -15.66 7.64 6.16
C GLY A 111 -15.78 8.88 5.28
N ASP A 112 -15.68 8.66 3.97
CA ASP A 112 -16.23 9.61 3.00
C ASP A 112 -17.77 9.48 3.07
N GLN A 113 -18.45 10.61 3.22
CA GLN A 113 -19.92 10.67 3.24
C GLN A 113 -20.52 9.98 2.02
N ASN A 114 -19.82 9.97 0.87
CA ASN A 114 -20.27 9.28 -0.35
C ASN A 114 -20.22 7.74 -0.25
N LEU A 115 -19.24 7.16 0.46
CA LEU A 115 -19.12 5.71 0.64
C LEU A 115 -20.08 5.18 1.72
N LEU A 116 -20.40 6.02 2.72
CA LEU A 116 -21.36 5.72 3.78
C LEU A 116 -22.84 5.78 3.32
N MET A 117 -23.12 6.42 2.17
CA MET A 117 -24.47 6.50 1.59
C MET A 117 -24.93 5.18 0.95
N ASN A 118 -24.00 4.29 0.61
CA ASN A 118 -24.35 2.91 0.28
C ASN A 118 -24.64 2.18 1.61
N ASN A 119 -25.90 1.77 1.81
CA ASN A 119 -26.43 1.07 3.00
C ASN A 119 -25.79 -0.30 3.29
N ASP A 120 -24.60 -0.57 2.78
CA ASP A 120 -23.91 -1.83 2.97
C ASP A 120 -23.25 -1.83 4.35
N SER A 121 -23.84 -2.61 5.27
CA SER A 121 -23.43 -2.71 6.68
C SER A 121 -21.95 -3.06 6.86
N LEU A 122 -21.33 -3.66 5.83
CA LEU A 122 -19.92 -4.05 5.80
C LEU A 122 -18.98 -2.84 5.91
N TYR A 123 -19.24 -1.75 5.18
CA TYR A 123 -18.36 -0.57 5.22
C TYR A 123 -18.57 0.28 6.46
N LYS A 124 -19.77 0.23 7.05
CA LYS A 124 -20.10 0.97 8.27
C LYS A 124 -19.21 0.56 9.45
N GLY A 125 -18.91 -0.73 9.61
CA GLY A 125 -18.04 -1.22 10.69
C GLY A 125 -16.55 -0.85 10.54
N ILE A 126 -16.16 -0.32 9.39
CA ILE A 126 -14.77 0.04 9.04
C ILE A 126 -14.59 1.55 9.00
N LEU A 127 -15.54 2.25 8.39
CA LEU A 127 -15.46 3.68 8.04
C LEU A 127 -16.13 4.60 9.08
N ASP A 128 -16.63 4.07 10.20
CA ASP A 128 -17.21 4.89 11.26
C ASP A 128 -16.17 5.85 11.85
N ALA A 129 -16.48 7.15 11.88
CA ALA A 129 -15.56 8.19 12.34
C ALA A 129 -15.30 8.18 13.85
N ARG A 130 -16.17 7.54 14.66
CA ARG A 130 -15.97 7.40 16.11
C ARG A 130 -15.44 6.02 16.48
N ASP A 131 -16.03 4.97 15.92
CA ASP A 131 -15.76 3.59 16.34
C ASP A 131 -15.16 2.70 15.23
N GLY A 132 -14.86 3.28 14.06
CA GLY A 132 -14.27 2.57 12.92
C GLY A 132 -12.79 2.25 13.11
N ILE A 133 -12.20 1.57 12.14
CA ILE A 133 -10.83 1.06 12.29
C ILE A 133 -9.76 2.15 12.17
N SER A 134 -10.12 3.32 11.62
CA SER A 134 -9.23 4.48 11.52
C SER A 134 -8.72 4.94 12.88
N SER A 135 -9.58 4.93 13.92
CA SER A 135 -9.22 5.31 15.30
C SER A 135 -8.25 4.35 15.98
N LYS A 136 -8.06 3.15 15.41
CA LYS A 136 -7.19 2.08 15.91
C LYS A 136 -5.90 1.95 15.09
N MET A 137 -5.75 2.73 14.02
CA MET A 137 -4.61 2.61 13.12
C MET A 137 -3.36 3.24 13.73
N ILE A 138 -2.34 2.43 13.99
CA ILE A 138 -1.02 2.89 14.45
C ILE A 138 -0.30 3.56 13.28
N PHE A 139 -0.23 2.87 12.15
CA PHE A 139 0.29 3.44 10.91
C PHE A 139 -0.40 2.89 9.67
N GLY A 140 -0.41 3.72 8.62
CA GLY A 140 -0.69 3.30 7.25
C GLY A 140 0.41 3.82 6.34
N LEU A 141 1.09 2.93 5.64
CA LEU A 141 2.19 3.26 4.73
C LEU A 141 1.79 2.88 3.31
N ASN A 142 1.93 3.82 2.37
CA ASN A 142 1.66 3.57 0.96
C ASN A 142 2.60 4.40 0.09
N ALA A 143 2.89 3.92 -1.12
CA ALA A 143 3.86 4.54 -2.01
C ALA A 143 3.44 5.92 -2.55
N GLN A 144 2.17 6.35 -2.41
CA GLN A 144 1.73 7.68 -2.82
C GLN A 144 2.02 8.75 -1.76
N ALA A 145 2.00 8.36 -0.48
CA ALA A 145 2.32 9.22 0.64
C ALA A 145 3.82 9.19 0.93
N SER A 146 4.63 9.69 0.00
CA SER A 146 6.10 9.66 0.12
C SER A 146 6.76 10.95 -0.31
N ASN A 147 7.93 11.24 0.24
CA ASN A 147 8.86 12.24 -0.26
C ASN A 147 10.28 11.68 -0.19
N ASN A 148 11.02 11.73 -1.31
CA ASN A 148 12.36 11.16 -1.43
C ASN A 148 12.42 9.69 -0.99
N ARG A 149 13.11 9.42 0.12
CA ARG A 149 13.28 8.09 0.71
C ARG A 149 12.38 7.84 1.91
N THR A 150 11.38 8.69 2.14
CA THR A 150 10.53 8.64 3.32
C THR A 150 9.09 8.36 2.90
N LEU A 151 8.45 7.39 3.56
CA LEU A 151 7.01 7.13 3.50
C LEU A 151 6.35 7.73 4.74
N PHE A 152 5.34 8.57 4.52
CA PHE A 152 4.58 9.22 5.57
C PHE A 152 3.48 8.30 6.10
N ASN A 153 3.25 8.39 7.41
CA ASN A 153 2.14 7.72 8.05
C ASN A 153 0.82 8.44 7.73
N VAL A 154 -0.14 7.74 7.13
CA VAL A 154 -1.46 8.31 6.82
C VAL A 154 -2.48 8.20 7.97
N SER A 155 -2.11 7.70 9.15
CA SER A 155 -3.03 7.60 10.29
C SER A 155 -3.52 8.95 10.81
N SER A 156 -4.83 9.03 11.06
CA SER A 156 -5.52 10.20 11.62
C SER A 156 -5.39 10.31 13.15
N VAL A 157 -5.01 9.23 13.84
CA VAL A 157 -4.94 9.17 15.31
C VAL A 157 -3.82 10.06 15.88
N LEU A 158 -2.85 10.42 15.03
CA LEU A 158 -1.61 11.09 15.44
C LEU A 158 -1.60 12.61 15.21
N ASP A 159 -2.76 13.26 15.08
CA ASP A 159 -2.79 14.74 14.99
C ASP A 159 -2.24 15.46 16.24
N SER A 160 -1.90 14.74 17.32
CA SER A 160 -1.32 15.28 18.56
C SER A 160 0.06 14.72 18.97
N LEU A 161 0.64 13.76 18.23
CA LEU A 161 1.96 13.18 18.48
C LEU A 161 2.88 13.41 17.27
N ASP A 162 4.20 13.56 17.49
CA ASP A 162 5.22 13.70 16.43
C ASP A 162 5.04 12.65 15.33
N LYS A 163 4.36 13.02 14.23
CA LYS A 163 4.13 12.15 13.06
C LYS A 163 5.44 11.60 12.48
N SER A 164 6.53 12.35 12.65
CA SER A 164 7.89 11.99 12.26
C SER A 164 8.40 10.70 12.92
N LYS A 165 7.85 10.29 14.07
CA LYS A 165 8.27 9.07 14.77
C LYS A 165 7.75 7.77 14.15
N LEU A 166 6.80 7.85 13.22
CA LEU A 166 6.17 6.67 12.59
C LEU A 166 6.29 6.69 11.06
N GLU A 167 7.20 7.51 10.54
CA GLU A 167 7.60 7.48 9.14
C GLU A 167 8.49 6.26 8.87
N ALA A 168 8.44 5.75 7.64
CA ALA A 168 9.28 4.64 7.20
C ALA A 168 10.32 5.09 6.19
N THR A 169 11.57 4.67 6.39
CA THR A 169 12.67 4.93 5.46
C THR A 169 12.79 3.80 4.43
N ILE A 170 12.87 4.17 3.17
CA ILE A 170 12.97 3.27 2.03
C ILE A 170 14.41 2.74 1.93
N MET A 171 14.54 1.43 2.09
CA MET A 171 15.82 0.72 1.95
C MET A 171 16.29 0.64 0.50
N GLY A 172 17.60 0.50 0.31
CA GLY A 172 18.20 0.33 -1.02
C GLY A 172 17.64 -0.91 -1.72
N GLY A 173 17.40 -0.80 -3.04
CA GLY A 173 16.77 -1.85 -3.84
C GLY A 173 15.24 -1.75 -3.93
N THR A 174 14.59 -0.97 -3.06
CA THR A 174 13.15 -0.72 -3.14
C THR A 174 12.86 0.41 -4.12
N LYS A 175 11.90 0.17 -5.03
CA LYS A 175 11.35 1.19 -5.93
C LYS A 175 9.92 1.51 -5.53
N LEU A 176 9.62 2.80 -5.37
CA LEU A 176 8.24 3.24 -5.20
C LEU A 176 7.51 3.19 -6.53
N CYS A 177 6.29 2.69 -6.52
CA CYS A 177 5.42 2.64 -7.68
C CYS A 177 4.03 3.13 -7.25
N SER A 178 3.52 4.15 -7.93
CA SER A 178 2.16 4.66 -7.73
C SER A 178 1.36 4.46 -8.99
N ARG A 179 0.12 3.98 -8.84
CA ARG A 179 -0.88 3.98 -9.92
C ARG A 179 -1.82 5.16 -9.68
N ARG A 180 -1.87 6.10 -10.62
CA ARG A 180 -2.89 7.15 -10.66
C ARG A 180 -3.95 6.73 -11.68
N LEU A 181 -5.21 7.06 -11.45
CA LEU A 181 -6.23 6.88 -12.48
C LEU A 181 -5.89 7.79 -13.66
N LEU A 182 -6.14 7.30 -14.88
CA LEU A 182 -5.86 8.07 -16.10
C LEU A 182 -6.56 9.44 -16.06
N GLN A 183 -7.76 9.52 -15.48
CA GLN A 183 -8.49 10.78 -15.34
C GLN A 183 -7.76 11.81 -14.45
N ASP A 184 -7.13 11.37 -13.35
CA ASP A 184 -6.43 12.25 -12.40
C ASP A 184 -5.10 12.70 -13.03
N ILE A 185 -4.46 11.78 -13.74
CA ILE A 185 -3.31 12.02 -14.64
C ILE A 185 -3.65 13.13 -15.64
N ILE A 186 -4.76 12.97 -16.37
CA ILE A 186 -5.21 13.93 -17.39
C ILE A 186 -5.46 15.29 -16.75
N TYR A 187 -6.09 15.34 -15.58
CA TYR A 187 -6.37 16.58 -14.89
C TYR A 187 -5.09 17.32 -14.45
N CYS A 188 -4.08 16.59 -13.96
CA CYS A 188 -2.79 17.16 -13.56
C CYS A 188 -2.03 17.81 -14.73
N VAL A 189 -2.11 17.25 -15.94
CA VAL A 189 -1.40 17.76 -17.13
C VAL A 189 -2.16 18.83 -17.92
N GLY A 190 -3.24 19.40 -17.34
CA GLY A 190 -4.04 20.46 -17.99
C GLY A 190 -5.29 19.95 -18.70
N GLY A 191 -5.75 18.75 -18.38
CA GLY A 191 -7.00 18.17 -18.84
C GLY A 191 -6.93 17.55 -20.23
N VAL A 192 -8.08 17.10 -20.72
CA VAL A 192 -8.24 16.57 -22.09
C VAL A 192 -7.84 17.61 -23.16
N SER A 193 -7.90 18.89 -22.81
CA SER A 193 -7.46 20.03 -23.61
C SER A 193 -5.98 19.99 -23.99
N VAL A 194 -5.12 19.36 -23.17
CA VAL A 194 -3.70 19.18 -23.47
C VAL A 194 -3.45 17.78 -24.04
N LEU A 195 -4.20 16.77 -23.57
CA LEU A 195 -4.06 15.39 -24.04
C LEU A 195 -4.44 15.20 -25.52
N PHE A 196 -5.59 15.72 -25.96
CA PHE A 196 -6.07 15.51 -27.33
C PHE A 196 -5.15 16.13 -28.40
N PRO A 197 -4.64 17.37 -28.25
CA PRO A 197 -3.66 17.91 -29.18
C PRO A 197 -2.38 17.07 -29.26
N LEU A 198 -1.88 16.53 -28.14
CA LEU A 198 -0.72 15.64 -28.16
C LEU A 198 -1.01 14.36 -28.97
N LEU A 199 -2.18 13.74 -28.77
CA LEU A 199 -2.60 12.56 -29.54
C LEU A 199 -2.70 12.84 -31.05
N ILE A 200 -3.20 14.02 -31.43
CA ILE A 200 -3.29 14.46 -32.83
C ILE A 200 -1.87 14.67 -33.42
N HIS A 201 -0.97 15.32 -32.68
CA HIS A 201 0.42 15.50 -33.11
C HIS A 201 1.17 14.17 -33.27
N PHE A 202 0.85 13.14 -32.47
CA PHE A 202 1.38 11.80 -32.64
C PHE A 202 0.85 11.12 -33.91
N ASP A 203 -0.45 11.22 -34.19
CA ASP A 203 -1.06 10.67 -35.41
C ASP A 203 -0.48 11.31 -36.68
N ASP A 204 -0.25 12.63 -36.65
CA ASP A 204 0.42 13.37 -37.73
C ASP A 204 1.89 12.94 -37.89
N ALA A 205 2.65 12.78 -36.80
CA ALA A 205 4.05 12.35 -36.87
C ALA A 205 4.22 10.94 -37.46
N ILE A 206 3.21 10.09 -37.30
CA ILE A 206 3.20 8.69 -37.74
C ILE A 206 2.72 8.57 -39.19
N THR A 207 1.76 9.41 -39.60
CA THR A 207 1.38 9.51 -41.02
C THR A 207 2.50 10.08 -41.89
N HIS A 208 3.42 10.86 -41.33
CA HIS A 208 4.61 11.38 -42.04
C HIS A 208 5.83 10.43 -42.08
N SER A 209 5.86 9.35 -41.28
CA SER A 209 6.99 8.39 -41.27
C SER A 209 6.85 7.22 -42.26
N GLY A 210 5.70 7.09 -42.93
CA GLY A 210 5.51 6.18 -44.07
C GLY A 210 5.34 4.69 -43.73
N GLU A 211 5.39 4.31 -42.45
CA GLU A 211 5.06 2.96 -41.99
C GLU A 211 3.77 2.99 -41.19
N SER A 212 2.77 2.17 -41.56
CA SER A 212 1.54 2.01 -40.78
C SER A 212 1.83 1.14 -39.54
N PRO A 213 1.86 1.67 -38.32
CA PRO A 213 2.03 0.83 -37.15
C PRO A 213 0.72 0.07 -36.91
N THR A 214 0.80 -1.18 -36.47
CA THR A 214 -0.38 -1.86 -35.91
C THR A 214 -0.89 -1.07 -34.70
N GLY A 215 -2.21 -0.97 -34.51
CA GLY A 215 -2.81 -0.15 -33.44
C GLY A 215 -2.25 -0.41 -32.02
N ASP A 216 -1.75 -1.62 -31.76
CA ASP A 216 -1.10 -1.99 -30.50
C ASP A 216 0.27 -1.31 -30.28
N GLN A 217 1.01 -1.01 -31.36
CA GLN A 217 2.31 -0.36 -31.31
C GLN A 217 2.17 1.16 -31.06
N LEU A 218 1.13 1.76 -31.66
CA LEU A 218 0.68 3.12 -31.40
C LEU A 218 0.26 3.31 -29.94
N ALA A 219 -0.58 2.40 -29.44
CA ALA A 219 -0.98 2.41 -28.04
C ALA A 219 0.23 2.27 -27.09
N GLY A 220 1.19 1.39 -27.44
CA GLY A 220 2.44 1.23 -26.70
C GLY A 220 3.26 2.52 -26.60
N GLN A 221 3.46 3.23 -27.71
CA GLN A 221 4.25 4.47 -27.75
C GLN A 221 3.59 5.64 -27.02
N VAL A 222 2.26 5.76 -27.11
CA VAL A 222 1.49 6.77 -26.37
C VAL A 222 1.57 6.51 -24.87
N ILE A 223 1.43 5.25 -24.45
CA ILE A 223 1.57 4.84 -23.06
C ILE A 223 3.01 5.11 -22.57
N GLU A 224 4.03 4.77 -23.35
CA GLU A 224 5.43 5.01 -23.02
C GLU A 224 5.75 6.50 -22.88
N SER A 225 5.26 7.34 -23.80
CA SER A 225 5.45 8.80 -23.76
C SER A 225 4.72 9.45 -22.59
N LEU A 226 3.50 9.00 -22.28
CA LEU A 226 2.79 9.42 -21.07
C LEU A 226 3.60 9.01 -19.82
N LEU A 227 4.05 7.75 -19.74
CA LEU A 227 4.88 7.26 -18.64
C LEU A 227 6.19 8.06 -18.50
N HIS A 228 6.78 8.52 -19.60
CA HIS A 228 8.00 9.31 -19.61
C HIS A 228 7.78 10.75 -19.13
N LEU A 229 6.67 11.39 -19.54
CA LEU A 229 6.21 12.66 -18.99
C LEU A 229 5.96 12.55 -17.47
N PHE A 230 5.36 11.45 -17.03
CA PHE A 230 5.14 11.18 -15.60
C PHE A 230 6.41 10.94 -14.80
N TRP A 231 7.47 10.39 -15.41
CA TRP A 231 8.76 10.21 -14.75
C TRP A 231 9.56 11.50 -14.59
N MET A 232 9.29 12.54 -15.40
CA MET A 232 9.96 13.84 -15.31
C MET A 232 9.30 14.80 -14.32
N GLU A 233 8.05 14.57 -13.92
CA GLU A 233 7.29 15.44 -12.99
C GLU A 233 7.29 14.95 -11.52
N MET A 234 7.97 13.84 -11.20
CA MET A 234 8.22 13.38 -9.83
C MET A 234 9.69 13.53 -9.43
#